data_AF-A0A850HU50-F1
#
_entry.id   AF-A0A850HU50-F1
#
_cell.length_a   1.000
_cell.length_b   1.000
_cell.length_c   1.000
_cell.angle_alpha   90.00
_cell.angle_beta   90.00
_cell.angle_gamma   90.00
#
_symmetry.space_group_name_H-M   'P 1'
#
loop_
_entity.id
_entity.type
_entity.pdbx_description
1 polymer ?
#
loop_
_entity_poly.entity_id
_entity_poly.type
_entity_poly.pdbx_seq_one_letter_code
_entity_poly.pdbx_strand_id
1 'polypeptide(L)'
;MKVKREIASVPVRSAAETWKAIIALISGPDTPDASTLTAAASIMESLIADEHPASVPFTVKGNGDRLVIYCRYNEEALELGTDIDSLTWNPTGGPGWKITAPTEASDVPWMNGTLKDRAPRITVHDVKKPPADDEETTKAAADTLAINWGVLGES
;
A
#
# COMPACT_ATOMS: atom_id res chain seq x y z
N MET A 1 -9.73 10.21 -4.78
CA MET A 1 -9.39 9.37 -5.94
C MET A 1 -8.25 8.42 -5.54
N LYS A 2 -7.96 7.36 -6.31
CA LYS A 2 -6.87 6.40 -6.03
C LYS A 2 -5.79 6.54 -7.08
N VAL A 3 -4.55 6.77 -6.68
CA VAL A 3 -3.39 6.86 -7.58
C VAL A 3 -2.50 5.64 -7.36
N LYS A 4 -2.05 5.03 -8.45
CA LYS A 4 -1.18 3.86 -8.45
C LYS A 4 0.24 4.26 -8.82
N ARG A 5 1.21 3.66 -8.13
CA ARG A 5 2.62 3.65 -8.52
C ARG A 5 3.16 2.23 -8.47
N GLU A 6 4.13 1.97 -9.33
CA GLU A 6 4.88 0.73 -9.36
C GLU A 6 6.35 1.07 -9.17
N ILE A 7 7.06 0.28 -8.38
CA ILE A 7 8.48 0.49 -8.08
C ILE A 7 9.20 -0.82 -8.33
N ALA A 8 10.24 -0.78 -9.17
CA ALA A 8 11.13 -1.92 -9.35
C ALA A 8 11.91 -2.20 -8.05
N SER A 9 11.72 -3.39 -7.51
CA SER A 9 12.40 -3.91 -6.33
C SER A 9 13.47 -4.91 -6.77
N VAL A 10 13.58 -6.07 -6.11
CA VAL A 10 14.62 -7.07 -6.35
C VAL A 10 14.49 -7.67 -7.76
N PRO A 11 15.58 -7.80 -8.56
CA PRO A 11 16.97 -7.52 -8.23
C PRO A 11 17.47 -6.10 -8.59
N VAL A 12 16.64 -5.24 -9.22
CA VAL A 12 17.03 -3.88 -9.63
C VAL A 12 17.42 -3.00 -8.44
N ARG A 13 16.71 -3.19 -7.31
CA ARG A 13 17.00 -2.59 -6.01
C ARG A 13 17.00 -3.67 -4.95
N SER A 14 17.83 -3.51 -3.93
CA SER A 14 17.64 -4.23 -2.67
C SER A 14 16.33 -3.82 -1.99
N ALA A 15 15.85 -4.62 -1.03
CA ALA A 15 14.68 -4.25 -0.23
C ALA A 15 14.87 -2.89 0.49
N ALA A 16 16.08 -2.63 1.00
CA ALA A 16 16.44 -1.36 1.63
C ALA A 16 16.41 -0.18 0.66
N GLU A 17 16.93 -0.34 -0.55
CA GLU A 17 16.85 0.70 -1.60
C GLU A 17 15.42 0.92 -2.09
N THR A 18 14.62 -0.14 -2.14
CA THR A 18 13.19 -0.07 -2.46
C THR A 18 12.44 0.74 -1.41
N TRP A 19 12.66 0.47 -0.13
CA TRP A 19 12.04 1.24 0.95
C TRP A 19 12.47 2.72 0.93
N LYS A 20 13.76 3.00 0.70
CA LYS A 20 14.25 4.38 0.53
C LYS A 20 13.59 5.08 -0.66
N ALA A 21 13.39 4.40 -1.78
CA ALA A 21 12.69 4.95 -2.94
C ALA A 21 11.22 5.26 -2.63
N ILE A 22 10.54 4.39 -1.86
CA ILE A 22 9.19 4.65 -1.38
C ILE A 22 9.17 5.89 -0.49
N ILE A 23 10.09 6.00 0.49
CA ILE A 23 10.18 7.19 1.36
C ILE A 23 10.36 8.45 0.50
N ALA A 24 11.29 8.44 -0.46
CA ALA A 24 11.55 9.59 -1.32
C ALA A 24 10.34 9.99 -2.17
N LEU A 25 9.49 9.03 -2.55
CA LEU A 25 8.26 9.28 -3.31
C LEU A 25 7.15 9.88 -2.44
N ILE A 26 6.99 9.40 -1.21
CA ILE A 26 5.81 9.70 -0.37
C ILE A 26 6.04 10.80 0.65
N SER A 27 7.27 11.27 0.82
CA SER A 27 7.63 12.30 1.81
C SER A 27 8.24 13.54 1.15
N GLY A 28 7.98 14.68 1.77
CA GLY A 28 8.51 15.99 1.42
C GLY A 28 8.81 16.84 2.67
N PRO A 29 9.16 18.13 2.49
CA PRO A 29 9.57 19.03 3.58
C PRO A 29 8.53 19.21 4.70
N ASP A 30 7.25 19.02 4.38
CA ASP A 30 6.09 19.15 5.25
C ASP A 30 5.66 17.83 5.90
N THR A 31 6.45 16.76 5.76
CA THR A 31 6.18 15.46 6.41
C THR A 31 6.45 15.55 7.91
N PRO A 32 5.43 15.48 8.78
CA PRO A 32 5.68 15.40 10.20
C PRO A 32 6.27 14.03 10.56
N ASP A 33 7.14 14.03 11.56
CA ASP A 33 7.75 12.82 12.12
C ASP A 33 8.47 11.94 11.06
N ALA A 34 9.09 12.54 10.04
CA ALA A 34 9.72 11.80 8.93
C ALA A 34 10.72 10.72 9.39
N SER A 35 11.36 10.88 10.56
CA SER A 35 12.23 9.88 11.17
C SER A 35 11.54 8.53 11.42
N THR A 36 10.21 8.51 11.56
CA THR A 36 9.42 7.29 11.77
C THR A 36 9.44 6.36 10.56
N LEU A 37 9.54 6.91 9.34
CA LEU A 37 9.65 6.14 8.11
C LEU A 37 10.98 5.35 8.08
N THR A 38 12.06 5.98 8.53
CA THR A 38 13.37 5.34 8.68
C THR A 38 13.37 4.36 9.86
N ALA A 39 12.69 4.68 10.96
CA ALA A 39 12.58 3.79 12.12
C ALA A 39 11.85 2.47 11.81
N ALA A 40 10.95 2.48 10.83
CA ALA A 40 10.23 1.28 10.38
C ALA A 40 11.05 0.37 9.43
N ALA A 41 12.23 0.82 8.97
CA ALA A 41 12.99 0.19 7.89
C ALA A 41 13.09 -1.33 8.02
N SER A 42 13.49 -1.86 9.18
CA SER A 42 13.68 -3.33 9.31
C SER A 42 12.40 -4.16 9.11
N ILE A 43 11.20 -3.62 9.43
CA ILE A 43 9.94 -4.32 9.15
C ILE A 43 9.62 -4.22 7.66
N MET A 44 9.74 -3.01 7.11
CA MET A 44 9.37 -2.74 5.71
C MET A 44 10.30 -3.45 4.73
N GLU A 45 11.58 -3.55 5.05
CA GLU A 45 12.57 -4.29 4.27
C GLU A 45 12.30 -5.80 4.30
N SER A 46 11.91 -6.36 5.44
CA SER A 46 11.53 -7.78 5.56
C SER A 46 10.37 -8.10 4.63
N LEU A 47 9.25 -7.38 4.75
CA LEU A 47 8.07 -7.67 3.94
C LEU A 47 8.26 -7.38 2.44
N ILE A 48 9.18 -6.47 2.07
CA ILE A 48 9.58 -6.26 0.67
C ILE A 48 10.37 -7.46 0.17
N ALA A 49 11.26 -8.03 0.98
CA ALA A 49 12.02 -9.22 0.63
C ALA A 49 11.13 -10.46 0.51
N ASP A 50 10.03 -10.54 1.28
CA ASP A 50 9.04 -11.61 1.19
C ASP A 50 8.07 -11.46 -0.03
N GLU A 51 8.29 -10.43 -0.86
CA GLU A 51 7.56 -10.15 -2.11
C GLU A 51 6.04 -9.94 -1.98
N HIS A 52 5.49 -9.82 -0.76
CA HIS A 52 4.07 -9.56 -0.54
C HIS A 52 3.54 -8.30 -1.27
N PRO A 53 4.32 -7.19 -1.35
CA PRO A 53 3.91 -5.99 -2.06
C PRO A 53 3.73 -6.13 -3.58
N ALA A 54 4.03 -7.29 -4.17
CA ALA A 54 3.75 -7.59 -5.57
C ALA A 54 2.26 -7.75 -5.85
N SER A 55 1.56 -8.43 -4.94
CA SER A 55 0.15 -8.82 -5.10
C SER A 55 -0.80 -7.89 -4.37
N VAL A 56 -0.42 -7.45 -3.17
CA VAL A 56 -1.19 -6.50 -2.35
C VAL A 56 -0.34 -5.24 -2.21
N PRO A 57 -0.85 -4.03 -2.45
CA PRO A 57 0.00 -2.85 -2.44
C PRO A 57 0.22 -2.30 -1.03
N PHE A 58 1.29 -1.54 -0.85
CA PHE A 58 1.33 -0.53 0.20
C PHE A 58 0.21 0.48 -0.05
N THR A 59 -0.46 0.91 1.01
CA THR A 59 -1.45 1.98 0.92
C THR A 59 -1.03 3.14 1.81
N VAL A 60 -0.89 4.31 1.22
CA VAL A 60 -0.61 5.56 1.92
C VAL A 60 -1.87 6.42 1.91
N LYS A 61 -2.39 6.71 3.11
CA LYS A 61 -3.52 7.60 3.35
C LYS A 61 -3.01 8.80 4.12
N GLY A 62 -3.36 10.00 3.71
CA GLY A 62 -2.88 11.21 4.36
C GLY A 62 -3.43 12.43 3.66
N ASN A 63 -2.53 13.25 3.13
CA ASN A 63 -2.90 14.43 2.37
C ASN A 63 -3.15 14.08 0.90
N GLY A 64 -4.25 14.59 0.35
CA GLY A 64 -4.64 14.37 -1.03
C GLY A 64 -5.18 12.96 -1.31
N ASP A 65 -4.91 12.48 -2.51
CA ASP A 65 -5.41 11.20 -2.99
C ASP A 65 -4.74 10.01 -2.30
N ARG A 66 -5.49 8.91 -2.18
CA ARG A 66 -4.97 7.64 -1.66
C ARG A 66 -3.94 7.10 -2.67
N LEU A 67 -2.70 6.95 -2.22
CA LEU A 67 -1.64 6.36 -3.02
C LEU A 67 -1.55 4.86 -2.71
N VAL A 68 -1.49 4.04 -3.76
CA VAL A 68 -1.12 2.63 -3.64
C VAL A 68 0.15 2.36 -4.41
N ILE A 69 1.05 1.60 -3.79
CA ILE A 69 2.39 1.31 -4.34
C ILE A 69 2.55 -0.21 -4.41
N TYR A 70 2.79 -0.71 -5.62
CA TYR A 70 3.19 -2.10 -5.84
C TYR A 70 4.70 -2.17 -6.02
N CYS A 71 5.31 -3.25 -5.52
CA CYS A 71 6.69 -3.59 -5.84
C CYS A 71 6.71 -4.60 -6.98
N ARG A 72 7.57 -4.37 -7.98
CA ARG A 72 7.82 -5.31 -9.07
C ARG A 72 9.10 -6.08 -8.78
N TYR A 73 9.11 -7.36 -9.11
CA TYR A 73 10.20 -8.28 -8.79
C TYR A 73 10.67 -9.02 -10.04
N ASN A 74 11.89 -9.58 -9.99
CA ASN A 74 12.46 -10.42 -11.04
C ASN A 74 12.44 -9.74 -12.43
N GLU A 75 11.87 -10.39 -13.43
CA GLU A 75 11.78 -9.88 -14.80
C GLU A 75 10.95 -8.59 -14.88
N GLU A 76 9.83 -8.50 -14.16
CA GLU A 76 8.99 -7.29 -14.13
C GLU A 76 9.76 -6.08 -13.57
N ALA A 77 10.66 -6.31 -12.61
CA ALA A 77 11.50 -5.24 -12.07
C ALA A 77 12.49 -4.72 -13.14
N LEU A 78 13.11 -5.64 -13.87
CA LEU A 78 14.09 -5.32 -14.92
C LEU A 78 13.45 -4.54 -16.06
N GLU A 79 12.24 -4.91 -16.47
CA GLU A 79 11.49 -4.22 -17.53
C GLU A 79 11.04 -2.82 -17.10
N LEU A 80 10.57 -2.66 -15.86
CA LEU A 80 10.10 -1.37 -15.34
C LEU A 80 11.24 -0.35 -15.17
N GLY A 81 12.43 -0.82 -14.74
CA GLY A 81 13.59 0.04 -14.52
C GLY A 81 13.48 0.92 -13.26
N THR A 82 14.39 1.89 -13.14
CA THR A 82 14.52 2.69 -11.91
C THR A 82 13.72 3.97 -11.89
N ASP A 83 13.13 4.38 -13.01
CA ASP A 83 12.40 5.65 -13.07
C ASP A 83 11.05 5.52 -12.36
N ILE A 84 10.73 6.50 -11.51
CA ILE A 84 9.48 6.54 -10.74
C ILE A 84 8.81 7.88 -11.05
N ASP A 85 7.59 7.83 -11.59
CA ASP A 85 6.79 9.02 -11.82
C ASP A 85 6.54 9.77 -10.51
N SER A 86 6.96 11.03 -10.47
CA SER A 86 6.76 11.87 -9.31
C SER A 86 5.28 12.10 -9.01
N LEU A 87 5.00 12.49 -7.76
CA LEU A 87 3.67 12.92 -7.33
C LEU A 87 3.61 14.44 -7.37
N THR A 88 2.42 14.96 -7.70
CA THR A 88 2.16 16.40 -7.68
C THR A 88 1.83 16.93 -6.28
N TRP A 89 1.75 16.05 -5.28
CA TRP A 89 1.50 16.36 -3.88
C TRP A 89 2.36 15.49 -2.96
N ASN A 90 2.49 15.88 -1.68
CA ASN A 90 3.11 15.06 -0.64
C ASN A 90 2.03 14.22 0.09
N PRO A 91 1.98 12.89 -0.09
CA PRO A 91 1.00 12.02 0.60
C PRO A 91 1.10 12.05 2.12
N THR A 92 2.31 12.25 2.66
CA THR A 92 2.57 12.30 4.10
C THR A 92 2.67 13.74 4.62
N GLY A 93 2.28 14.74 3.82
CA GLY A 93 2.25 16.15 4.24
C GLY A 93 1.06 16.45 5.16
N GLY A 94 1.20 16.26 6.46
CA GLY A 94 0.18 16.62 7.46
C GLY A 94 0.03 15.61 8.62
N PRO A 95 -0.64 15.97 9.72
CA PRO A 95 -0.57 15.19 10.97
C PRO A 95 -1.38 13.89 10.96
N GLY A 96 -2.17 13.61 9.92
CA GLY A 96 -3.13 12.49 9.86
C GLY A 96 -2.69 11.32 8.98
N TRP A 97 -1.46 11.32 8.45
CA TRP A 97 -1.05 10.26 7.54
C TRP A 97 -0.87 8.91 8.24
N LYS A 98 -1.17 7.85 7.48
CA LYS A 98 -1.02 6.45 7.85
C LYS A 98 -0.53 5.64 6.64
N ILE A 99 0.28 4.63 6.90
CA ILE A 99 0.74 3.66 5.90
C ILE A 99 0.28 2.28 6.33
N THR A 100 -0.28 1.51 5.40
CA THR A 100 -0.56 0.09 5.60
C THR A 100 0.26 -0.74 4.61
N ALA A 101 0.84 -1.83 5.10
CA ALA A 101 1.63 -2.76 4.29
C ALA A 101 1.14 -4.20 4.47
N PRO A 102 1.21 -5.03 3.42
CA PRO A 102 0.82 -6.43 3.52
C PRO A 102 1.94 -7.30 4.09
N THR A 103 1.58 -8.35 4.81
CA THR A 103 2.47 -9.42 5.27
C THR A 103 1.70 -10.73 5.49
N GLU A 104 2.38 -11.83 5.77
CA GLU A 104 1.74 -13.08 6.17
C GLU A 104 1.07 -12.97 7.55
N ALA A 105 -0.03 -13.70 7.73
CA ALA A 105 -0.83 -13.65 8.96
C ALA A 105 -0.02 -13.99 10.22
N SER A 106 1.00 -14.85 10.11
CA SER A 106 1.92 -15.19 11.20
C SER A 106 2.77 -14.02 11.67
N ASP A 107 3.07 -13.08 10.78
CA ASP A 107 4.02 -12.00 11.04
C ASP A 107 3.36 -10.72 11.55
N VAL A 108 2.07 -10.55 11.24
CA VAL A 108 1.26 -9.40 11.68
C VAL A 108 1.45 -9.05 13.17
N PRO A 109 1.39 -10.01 14.13
CA PRO A 109 1.46 -9.67 15.56
C PRO A 109 2.81 -9.08 15.98
N TRP A 110 3.93 -9.69 15.55
CA TRP A 110 5.27 -9.25 15.98
C TRP A 110 5.72 -7.99 15.24
N MET A 111 5.39 -7.88 13.95
CA MET A 111 5.69 -6.69 13.15
C MET A 111 4.93 -5.48 13.69
N ASN A 112 3.61 -5.59 13.92
CA ASN A 112 2.84 -4.50 14.54
C ASN A 112 3.26 -4.22 15.98
N GLY A 113 3.66 -5.25 16.74
CA GLY A 113 4.23 -5.08 18.08
C GLY A 113 5.47 -4.19 18.05
N THR A 114 6.37 -4.42 17.10
CA THR A 114 7.59 -3.62 16.91
C THR A 114 7.29 -2.22 16.37
N LEU A 115 6.35 -2.10 15.42
CA LEU A 115 5.97 -0.82 14.83
C LEU A 115 5.28 0.11 15.83
N LYS A 116 4.51 -0.42 16.78
CA LYS A 116 3.79 0.38 17.77
C LYS A 116 4.71 1.34 18.54
N ASP A 117 5.92 0.90 18.86
CA ASP A 117 6.86 1.67 19.69
C ASP A 117 7.67 2.68 18.88
N ARG A 118 7.99 2.36 17.62
CA ARG A 118 8.92 3.16 16.78
C ARG A 118 8.27 3.90 15.62
N ALA A 119 7.16 3.37 15.11
CA ALA A 119 6.45 3.86 13.94
C ALA A 119 4.94 3.63 14.02
N PRO A 120 4.23 4.29 14.96
CA PRO A 120 2.81 4.04 15.23
C PRO A 120 1.87 4.43 14.08
N ARG A 121 2.35 5.19 13.09
CA ARG A 121 1.60 5.58 11.88
C ARG A 121 1.63 4.51 10.79
N ILE A 122 2.46 3.48 10.95
CA ILE A 122 2.63 2.39 10.00
C ILE A 122 2.06 1.14 10.64
N THR A 123 1.19 0.45 9.91
CA THR A 123 0.62 -0.84 10.34
C THR A 123 0.79 -1.87 9.26
N VAL A 124 0.92 -3.13 9.66
CA VAL A 124 0.91 -4.27 8.75
C VAL A 124 -0.39 -5.05 8.86
N HIS A 125 -0.82 -5.66 7.78
CA HIS A 125 -2.03 -6.48 7.71
C HIS A 125 -1.78 -7.75 6.91
N ASP A 126 -2.63 -8.76 7.13
CA ASP A 126 -2.58 -10.03 6.41
C ASP A 126 -2.87 -9.81 4.92
N VAL A 127 -2.02 -10.33 4.03
CA VAL A 127 -2.21 -10.34 2.57
C VAL A 127 -3.58 -10.84 2.12
N LYS A 128 -4.23 -11.73 2.90
CA LYS A 128 -5.55 -12.28 2.58
C LYS A 128 -6.72 -11.42 3.05
N LYS A 129 -6.46 -10.33 3.79
CA LYS A 129 -7.49 -9.47 4.36
C LYS A 129 -7.26 -8.02 3.96
N PRO A 130 -8.30 -7.25 3.63
CA PRO A 130 -8.13 -5.82 3.43
C PRO A 130 -7.66 -5.15 4.75
N PRO A 131 -6.88 -4.06 4.68
CA PRO A 131 -6.49 -3.31 5.87
C PRO A 131 -7.73 -2.77 6.59
N ALA A 132 -7.69 -2.73 7.93
CA ALA A 132 -8.86 -2.37 8.75
C ALA A 132 -9.45 -0.98 8.45
N ASP A 133 -8.66 -0.06 7.89
CA ASP A 133 -9.11 1.29 7.50
C ASP A 133 -9.76 1.33 6.10
N ASP A 134 -9.99 0.19 5.44
CA ASP A 134 -10.73 0.06 4.16
C ASP A 134 -12.24 -0.15 4.34
N GLU A 135 -12.83 0.41 5.40
CA GLU A 135 -14.30 0.63 5.49
C GLU A 135 -14.77 1.78 4.56
N GLU A 136 -14.30 1.77 3.32
CA GLU A 136 -14.91 2.49 2.21
C GLU A 136 -14.88 1.60 0.97
N THR A 137 -15.31 0.36 1.17
CA THR A 137 -16.05 -0.35 0.13
C THR A 137 -17.10 -1.14 0.87
N THR A 138 -18.23 -0.47 1.14
CA THR A 138 -19.52 -1.15 1.23
C THR A 138 -19.53 -2.13 0.07
N LYS A 139 -19.37 -3.40 0.40
CA LYS A 139 -19.79 -4.51 -0.45
C LYS A 139 -21.29 -4.24 -0.60
N ALA A 140 -21.65 -3.51 -1.64
CA ALA A 140 -22.96 -3.64 -2.25
C ALA A 140 -23.01 -5.12 -2.61
N ALA A 141 -23.50 -5.92 -1.66
CA ALA A 141 -24.11 -7.19 -1.97
C ALA A 141 -24.98 -6.87 -3.18
N ALA A 142 -24.69 -7.53 -4.30
CA ALA A 142 -25.55 -7.47 -5.45
C ALA A 142 -26.92 -7.91 -4.94
N ASP A 143 -27.77 -6.92 -4.61
CA ASP A 143 -29.20 -7.08 -4.67
C ASP A 143 -29.42 -7.67 -6.05
N THR A 144 -29.89 -8.91 -6.05
CA THR A 144 -30.48 -9.56 -7.20
C THR A 144 -31.45 -8.58 -7.81
N LEU A 145 -30.99 -7.86 -8.83
CA LEU A 145 -31.80 -7.14 -9.78
C LEU A 145 -32.68 -8.21 -10.43
N ALA A 146 -33.84 -8.46 -9.83
CA ALA A 146 -34.94 -9.13 -10.49
C ALA A 146 -35.38 -8.20 -11.62
N ILE A 147 -34.75 -8.36 -12.78
CA ILE A 147 -35.17 -7.68 -14.00
C ILE A 147 -36.50 -8.31 -14.40
N ASN A 148 -37.60 -7.66 -14.01
CA ASN A 148 -38.93 -7.99 -14.50
C ASN A 148 -39.06 -7.45 -15.93
N TRP A 149 -38.72 -8.30 -16.90
CA TRP A 149 -38.97 -8.05 -18.33
C TRP A 149 -40.46 -8.19 -18.64
N GLY A 150 -41.27 -7.28 -18.12
CA GLY A 150 -42.68 -7.21 -18.42
C GLY A 150 -42.92 -7.24 -19.94
N VAL A 151 -43.81 -8.16 -20.34
CA VAL A 151 -44.43 -8.35 -21.67
C VAL A 151 -43.71 -9.29 -22.65
N LEU A 152 -44.31 -10.49 -22.78
CA LEU A 152 -44.70 -11.25 -23.99
C LEU A 152 -44.98 -12.69 -23.51
N GLY A 153 -46.20 -13.06 -23.13
CA GLY A 153 -47.32 -13.35 -24.01
C GLY A 153 -47.56 -14.87 -24.00
N GLU A 154 -48.66 -15.32 -23.42
CA GLU A 154 -49.25 -16.63 -23.73
C GLU A 154 -50.75 -16.45 -23.96
N SER A 155 -51.21 -17.19 -24.97
CA SER A 155 -52.45 -17.03 -25.72
C SER A 155 -53.65 -17.66 -25.04
#